data_AF-A0A6P0TIR1-F1
#
_entry.id   AF-A0A6P0TIR1-F1
#
_cell.length_a   1.000
_cell.length_b   1.000
_cell.length_c   1.000
_cell.angle_alpha   90.00
_cell.angle_beta   90.00
_cell.angle_gamma   90.00
#
_symmetry.space_group_name_H-M   'P 1'
#
loop_
_entity.id
_entity.type
_entity.pdbx_description
1 polymer ?
#
loop_
_entity_poly.entity_id
_entity_poly.type
_entity_poly.pdbx_seq_one_letter_code
_entity_poly.pdbx_strand_id
1 'polypeptide(L)'
;AKYDIRAALKQEKGTLIWGTPSRSGILNLQTVAVDDLTHTQVKVNGQPIDLDQPPAQSSTIVLELSIAGTQSLSIPFTDVTLAIQWAIALQSTSA
;
A
#
# COMPACT_ATOMS: atom_id res chain seq x y z
N ALA A 1 7.16 -1.63 14.43
CA ALA A 1 5.75 -2.04 14.60
C ALA A 1 5.44 -3.11 13.55
N LYS A 2 4.94 -4.29 13.93
CA LYS A 2 4.97 -5.48 13.04
C LYS A 2 3.69 -5.71 12.22
N TYR A 3 2.60 -5.00 12.52
CA TYR A 3 1.35 -5.07 11.77
C TYR A 3 0.64 -3.73 11.92
N ASP A 4 0.33 -3.06 10.81
CA ASP A 4 -0.59 -1.93 10.82
C ASP A 4 -2.00 -2.51 10.78
N ILE A 5 -2.85 -2.11 11.72
CA ILE A 5 -4.06 -2.83 12.17
C ILE A 5 -5.16 -2.99 11.09
N ARG A 6 -4.96 -2.49 9.86
CA ARG A 6 -5.92 -2.65 8.74
C ARG A 6 -5.39 -3.38 7.51
N ALA A 7 -4.08 -3.54 7.34
CA ALA A 7 -3.50 -4.32 6.25
C ALA A 7 -2.17 -4.95 6.69
N ALA A 8 -2.08 -6.28 6.63
CA ALA A 8 -0.81 -6.98 6.89
C ALA A 8 0.06 -6.95 5.62
N LEU A 9 0.64 -5.80 5.30
CA LEU A 9 1.52 -5.65 4.13
C LEU A 9 2.90 -6.24 4.42
N LYS A 10 3.33 -7.18 3.58
CA LYS A 10 4.64 -7.84 3.64
C LYS A 10 5.22 -7.93 2.23
N GLN A 11 6.50 -7.64 2.08
CA GLN A 11 7.26 -8.00 0.89
C GLN A 11 8.06 -9.27 1.18
N GLU A 12 7.94 -10.27 0.32
CA GLU A 12 8.68 -11.53 0.43
C GLU A 12 9.10 -11.99 -0.97
N LYS A 13 10.41 -12.12 -1.18
CA LYS A 13 11.00 -12.61 -2.46
C LYS A 13 10.50 -11.86 -3.71
N GLY A 14 10.33 -10.55 -3.63
CA GLY A 14 9.82 -9.74 -4.75
C GLY A 14 8.30 -9.81 -4.94
N THR A 15 7.57 -10.49 -4.05
CA THR A 15 6.11 -10.49 -4.03
C THR A 15 5.62 -9.61 -2.88
N LEU A 16 4.71 -8.70 -3.19
CA LEU A 16 3.96 -7.94 -2.20
C LEU A 16 2.71 -8.73 -1.81
N ILE A 17 2.48 -8.91 -0.51
CA ILE A 17 1.39 -9.70 0.07
C ILE A 17 0.64 -8.81 1.07
N TRP A 18 -0.68 -8.76 0.99
CA TRP A 18 -1.51 -8.03 1.95
C TRP A 18 -2.87 -8.66 2.13
N GLY A 19 -3.57 -8.28 3.20
CA GLY A 19 -4.96 -8.64 3.41
C GLY A 19 -5.48 -8.02 4.71
N THR A 20 -6.76 -8.22 4.97
CA THR A 20 -7.44 -7.66 6.14
C THR A 20 -7.17 -8.56 7.35
N PRO A 21 -6.50 -8.06 8.41
CA PRO A 21 -6.32 -8.85 9.62
C PRO A 21 -7.67 -9.15 10.27
N SER A 22 -7.90 -10.40 10.62
CA SER A 22 -9.08 -10.88 11.35
C SER A 22 -8.65 -11.70 12.57
N ARG A 23 -9.58 -11.92 13.51
CA ARG A 23 -9.32 -12.73 14.71
C ARG A 23 -8.88 -14.18 14.39
N SER A 24 -9.17 -14.67 13.20
CA SER A 24 -8.87 -16.05 12.76
C SER A 24 -7.74 -16.14 11.73
N GLY A 25 -7.07 -15.02 11.40
CA GLY A 25 -6.03 -14.96 10.36
C GLY A 25 -6.22 -13.79 9.40
N ILE A 26 -5.49 -13.76 8.28
CA ILE A 26 -5.62 -12.71 7.26
C ILE A 26 -6.73 -13.12 6.28
N LEU A 27 -7.76 -12.29 6.15
CA LEU A 27 -8.81 -12.44 5.15
C LEU A 27 -8.45 -11.67 3.88
N ASN A 28 -8.97 -12.12 2.73
CA ASN A 28 -8.75 -11.49 1.42
C ASN A 28 -7.26 -11.25 1.12
N LEU A 29 -6.45 -12.30 1.34
CA LEU A 29 -5.04 -12.26 1.05
C LEU A 29 -4.84 -12.06 -0.46
N GLN A 30 -4.18 -10.97 -0.82
CA GLN A 30 -3.84 -10.56 -2.17
C GLN A 30 -2.33 -10.55 -2.32
N THR A 31 -1.87 -10.87 -3.53
CA THR A 31 -0.46 -10.94 -3.86
C THR A 31 -0.21 -10.34 -5.23
N VAL A 32 0.85 -9.56 -5.38
CA VAL A 32 1.33 -9.07 -6.68
C VAL A 32 2.85 -9.12 -6.73
N ALA A 33 3.43 -9.44 -7.88
CA ALA A 33 4.86 -9.27 -8.06
C ALA A 33 5.18 -7.76 -8.08
N VAL A 34 6.24 -7.36 -7.39
CA VAL A 34 6.69 -5.96 -7.39
C VAL A 34 7.11 -5.53 -8.80
N ASP A 35 7.63 -6.47 -9.59
CA ASP A 35 8.02 -6.24 -10.99
C ASP A 35 6.83 -5.95 -11.93
N ASP A 36 5.62 -6.35 -11.55
CA ASP A 36 4.40 -6.06 -12.33
C ASP A 36 3.84 -4.65 -12.04
N LEU A 37 4.36 -3.98 -11.00
CA LEU A 37 3.92 -2.65 -10.60
C LEU A 37 4.49 -1.59 -11.56
N THR A 38 3.61 -0.80 -12.15
CA THR A 38 3.98 0.30 -13.05
C THR A 38 3.99 1.64 -12.35
N HIS A 39 3.13 1.82 -11.34
CA HIS A 39 3.01 3.06 -10.62
C HIS A 39 2.47 2.81 -9.21
N THR A 40 2.92 3.63 -8.25
CA THR A 40 2.42 3.60 -6.88
C THR A 40 2.17 5.03 -6.39
N GLN A 41 1.03 5.24 -5.73
CA GLN A 41 0.68 6.55 -5.18
C GLN A 41 -0.08 6.44 -3.87
N VAL A 42 0.12 7.39 -2.96
CA VAL A 42 -0.66 7.49 -1.73
C VAL A 42 -1.81 8.46 -1.96
N LYS A 43 -3.02 8.02 -1.60
CA LYS A 43 -4.24 8.83 -1.62
C LYS A 43 -4.74 9.06 -0.20
N VAL A 44 -5.02 10.31 0.13
CA VAL A 44 -5.74 10.69 1.36
C VAL A 44 -7.08 11.27 0.95
N ASN A 45 -8.17 10.75 1.53
CA ASN A 45 -9.55 11.13 1.21
C ASN A 45 -9.86 11.02 -0.29
N GLY A 46 -9.28 10.01 -0.95
CA GLY A 46 -9.46 9.75 -2.37
C GLY A 46 -8.62 10.62 -3.31
N GLN A 47 -7.84 11.57 -2.78
CA GLN A 47 -6.97 12.45 -3.57
C GLN A 47 -5.50 12.03 -3.41
N PRO A 48 -4.72 11.97 -4.50
CA PRO A 48 -3.28 11.75 -4.40
C PRO A 48 -2.62 12.89 -3.61
N ILE A 49 -1.65 12.54 -2.77
CA ILE A 49 -0.91 13.51 -1.96
C ILE A 49 0.54 13.63 -2.43
N ASP A 50 1.14 14.78 -2.13
CA ASP A 50 2.59 14.93 -2.16
C ASP A 50 3.19 14.17 -0.96
N LEU A 51 4.17 13.30 -1.22
CA LEU A 51 4.83 12.49 -0.19
C LEU A 51 5.71 13.37 0.73
N ASP A 52 6.19 14.51 0.24
CA ASP A 52 7.02 15.44 1.00
C ASP A 52 6.19 16.41 1.86
N GLN A 53 4.89 16.54 1.54
CA GLN A 53 3.96 17.43 2.23
C GLN A 53 2.63 16.73 2.57
N PRO A 54 2.66 15.73 3.46
CA PRO A 54 1.45 15.00 3.81
C PRO A 54 0.43 15.90 4.54
N PRO A 55 -0.87 15.74 4.28
CA PRO A 55 -1.91 16.50 4.96
C PRO A 55 -1.95 16.17 6.46
N ALA A 56 -2.11 17.19 7.30
CA ALA A 56 -2.12 17.05 8.77
C ALA A 56 -3.29 16.20 9.31
N GLN A 57 -4.37 16.05 8.53
CA GLN A 57 -5.52 15.21 8.88
C GLN A 57 -5.74 14.19 7.77
N SER A 58 -5.74 12.91 8.14
CA SER A 58 -5.93 11.80 7.22
C SER A 58 -7.02 10.88 7.78
N SER A 59 -8.21 10.88 7.17
CA SER A 59 -9.31 9.98 7.57
C SER A 59 -9.27 8.66 6.80
N THR A 60 -9.09 8.74 5.48
CA THR A 60 -9.01 7.57 4.61
C THR A 60 -7.69 7.60 3.88
N ILE A 61 -6.76 6.72 4.26
CA ILE A 61 -5.45 6.60 3.62
C ILE A 61 -5.45 5.33 2.79
N VAL A 62 -5.03 5.43 1.53
CA VAL A 62 -4.95 4.30 0.59
C VAL A 62 -3.63 4.38 -0.16
N LEU A 63 -2.89 3.27 -0.21
CA LEU A 63 -1.82 3.06 -1.17
C LEU A 63 -2.44 2.43 -2.41
N GLU A 64 -2.39 3.13 -3.54
CA GLU A 64 -2.84 2.62 -4.82
C GLU A 64 -1.64 2.07 -5.61
N LEU A 65 -1.81 0.86 -6.13
CA LEU A 65 -0.84 0.12 -6.92
C LEU A 65 -1.41 -0.08 -8.32
N SER A 66 -0.75 0.48 -9.33
CA SER A 66 -1.11 0.26 -10.73
C SER A 66 -0.26 -0.86 -11.32
N ILE A 67 -0.91 -1.72 -12.08
CA ILE A 67 -0.33 -2.90 -12.73
C ILE A 67 -0.61 -2.81 -14.23
N ALA A 68 0.37 -3.11 -15.07
CA ALA A 68 0.19 -3.07 -16.52
C ALA A 68 -0.96 -3.99 -16.96
N GLY A 69 -1.92 -3.45 -17.72
CA GLY A 69 -3.03 -4.23 -18.27
C GLY A 69 -4.06 -4.74 -17.25
N THR A 70 -3.99 -4.31 -15.99
CA THR A 70 -4.92 -4.72 -14.93
C THR A 70 -5.49 -3.50 -14.20
N GLN A 71 -6.60 -3.68 -13.49
CA GLN A 71 -7.15 -2.65 -12.61
C GLN A 71 -6.17 -2.36 -11.45
N SER A 72 -6.11 -1.08 -11.05
CA SER A 72 -5.32 -0.68 -9.88
C SER A 72 -5.86 -1.33 -8.61
N LEU A 73 -4.94 -1.74 -7.73
CA LEU A 73 -5.23 -2.30 -6.42
C LEU A 73 -5.14 -1.20 -5.37
N SER A 74 -6.03 -1.22 -4.38
CA SER A 74 -6.08 -0.24 -3.30
C SER A 74 -5.86 -0.92 -1.95
N ILE A 75 -4.84 -0.49 -1.23
CA ILE A 75 -4.48 -1.02 0.09
C ILE A 75 -4.76 0.06 1.13
N PRO A 76 -5.76 -0.13 2.03
CA PRO A 76 -6.06 0.85 3.06
C PRO A 76 -5.01 0.84 4.17
N PHE A 77 -4.60 2.01 4.62
CA PHE A 77 -3.67 2.22 5.73
C PHE A 77 -4.34 2.95 6.90
N THR A 78 -3.81 2.72 8.10
CA THR A 78 -4.18 3.48 9.30
C THR A 78 -3.31 4.70 9.50
N ASP A 79 -2.08 4.67 8.99
CA ASP A 79 -1.07 5.71 9.16
C ASP A 79 -0.54 6.19 7.79
N VAL A 80 -0.58 7.49 7.57
CA VAL A 80 -0.14 8.11 6.31
C VAL A 80 1.37 8.00 6.12
N THR A 81 2.13 8.10 7.21
CA THR A 81 3.59 7.94 7.21
C THR A 81 3.95 6.52 6.79
N LEU A 82 3.22 5.52 7.29
CA LEU A 82 3.48 4.13 6.88
C LEU A 82 3.13 3.91 5.40
N ALA A 83 2.01 4.46 4.91
CA ALA A 83 1.66 4.40 3.50
C ALA A 83 2.75 5.04 2.60
N ILE A 84 3.29 6.18 3.02
CA ILE A 84 4.39 6.87 2.32
C ILE A 84 5.67 6.03 2.31
N GLN A 85 6.06 5.45 3.45
CA GLN A 85 7.25 4.59 3.53
C GLN A 85 7.16 3.41 2.57
N TRP A 86 5.98 2.79 2.46
CA TRP A 86 5.75 1.71 1.50
C TRP A 86 5.77 2.18 0.05
N ALA A 87 5.16 3.33 -0.25
CA ALA A 87 5.22 3.91 -1.60
C ALA A 87 6.68 4.12 -2.04
N ILE A 88 7.50 4.74 -1.18
CA ILE A 88 8.93 4.99 -1.45
C ILE A 88 9.70 3.68 -1.62
N ALA A 89 9.47 2.69 -0.75
CA ALA A 89 10.16 1.40 -0.82
C ALA A 89 9.83 0.63 -2.11
N LEU A 90 8.57 0.66 -2.55
CA LEU A 90 8.13 0.04 -3.80
C LEU A 90 8.71 0.76 -5.02
N GLN A 91 8.68 2.10 -5.03
CA GLN A 91 9.28 2.90 -6.11
C GLN A 91 10.79 2.66 -6.25
N SER A 92 11.49 2.47 -5.14
CA SER A 92 12.94 2.20 -5.14
C SER A 92 13.29 0.80 -5.69
N THR A 93 12.32 -0.11 -5.73
CA THR A 93 12.52 -1.48 -6.25
C THR A 93 12.19 -1.59 -7.74
N SER A 94 11.32 -0.72 -8.26
CA SER A 94 10.97 -0.67 -9.69
C SER A 94 11.97 0.12 -10.56
N ALA A 95 13.14 0.47 -10.02
CA ALA A 95 14.17 1.28 -10.67
C ALA A 95 15.36 0.44 -11.17
#